data_AF-A0A948ZRT4-F1
#
_entry.id   AF-A0A948ZRT4-F1
#
_cell.length_a   1.000
_cell.length_b   1.000
_cell.length_c   1.000
_cell.angle_alpha   90.00
_cell.angle_beta   90.00
_cell.angle_gamma   90.00
#
_symmetry.space_group_name_H-M   'P 1'
#
loop_
_entity.id
_entity.type
_entity.pdbx_description
1 polymer ?
#
loop_
_entity_poly.entity_id
_entity_poly.type
_entity_poly.pdbx_seq_one_letter_code
_entity_poly.pdbx_strand_id
1 'polypeptide(L)' 'MTYRGHIENGLVVFDEQVALTDGTEVRVEPLPQCRPTLAERFGDVIGCVSDLPQDMAENHDHYIHGTPKQ' A
#
# COMPACT_ATOMS: atom_id res chain seq x y z
N MET A 1 10.62 -16.80 -19.33
CA MET A 1 11.15 -15.65 -18.57
C MET A 1 10.04 -14.63 -18.48
N THR A 2 9.77 -14.06 -17.31
CA THR A 2 8.75 -13.01 -17.14
C THR A 2 9.44 -11.79 -16.56
N TYR A 3 9.25 -10.63 -17.17
CA TYR A 3 9.80 -9.36 -16.69
C TYR A 3 8.68 -8.55 -16.05
N ARG A 4 8.99 -7.89 -14.94
CA ARG A 4 8.08 -6.95 -14.27
C ARG A 4 8.42 -5.53 -14.65
N GLY A 5 7.38 -4.73 -14.74
CA GLY A 5 7.47 -3.33 -15.07
C GLY A 5 6.14 -2.65 -14.78
N HIS A 6 6.18 -1.33 -14.84
CA HIS A 6 5.04 -0.46 -14.62
C HIS A 6 4.85 0.45 -15.83
N ILE A 7 3.66 1.03 -15.95
CA ILE A 7 3.35 1.96 -17.03
C ILE A 7 3.67 3.38 -16.56
N GLU A 8 4.58 4.04 -17.26
CA GLU A 8 4.85 5.47 -17.11
C GLU A 8 4.57 6.17 -18.43
N ASN A 9 3.64 7.14 -18.44
CA ASN A 9 3.29 7.91 -19.65
C ASN A 9 2.92 7.05 -20.88
N GLY A 10 2.32 5.86 -20.65
CA GLY A 10 1.95 4.92 -21.71
C GLY A 10 3.08 4.02 -22.21
N LEU A 11 4.28 4.13 -21.64
CA LEU A 11 5.42 3.26 -21.90
C LEU A 11 5.56 2.22 -20.79
N VAL A 12 5.95 0.99 -21.16
CA VAL A 12 6.34 -0.04 -20.18
C VAL A 12 7.78 0.23 -19.75
N VAL A 13 7.98 0.50 -18.46
CA VAL A 13 9.29 0.67 -17.82
C VAL A 13 9.56 -0.58 -16.99
N PHE A 14 10.67 -1.27 -17.23
CA PHE A 14 11.05 -2.44 -16.44
C PHE A 14 11.58 -2.01 -15.06
N ASP A 15 11.17 -2.74 -14.02
CA ASP A 15 11.62 -2.46 -12.64
C ASP A 15 13.10 -2.82 -12.43
N GLU A 16 13.62 -3.72 -13.25
CA GLU A 16 15.01 -4.18 -13.25
C GLU A 16 15.65 -3.91 -14.61
N GLN A 17 16.98 -3.82 -14.65
CA GLN A 17 17.69 -3.65 -15.91
C GLN A 17 17.72 -4.95 -16.70
N VAL A 18 17.05 -4.95 -17.87
CA VAL A 18 16.93 -6.12 -18.75
C VAL A 18 17.55 -5.82 -20.11
N ALA A 19 18.40 -6.72 -20.60
CA ALA A 19 18.93 -6.67 -21.97
C ALA A 19 18.03 -7.50 -22.90
N LEU A 20 17.08 -6.84 -23.57
CA LEU A 20 16.28 -7.43 -24.65
C LEU A 20 16.84 -6.99 -26.00
N THR A 21 16.78 -7.88 -26.99
CA THR A 21 17.20 -7.55 -28.35
C THR A 21 16.19 -6.62 -29.02
N ASP A 22 16.66 -5.59 -29.71
CA ASP A 22 15.80 -4.71 -30.49
C ASP A 22 14.93 -5.50 -31.49
N GLY A 23 13.66 -5.10 -31.60
CA GLY A 23 12.68 -5.78 -32.46
C GLY A 23 12.06 -7.06 -31.86
N THR A 24 12.37 -7.41 -30.62
CA THR A 24 11.70 -8.51 -29.91
C THR A 24 10.20 -8.24 -29.78
N GLU A 25 9.36 -9.10 -30.35
CA GLU A 25 7.91 -9.07 -30.13
C GLU A 25 7.58 -9.51 -28.70
N VAL A 26 6.74 -8.73 -28.01
CA VAL A 26 6.39 -8.97 -26.61
C VAL A 26 4.88 -8.94 -26.41
N ARG A 27 4.40 -9.73 -25.44
CA ARG A 27 3.02 -9.69 -24.93
C ARG A 27 3.01 -9.01 -23.57
N VAL A 28 2.16 -8.00 -23.41
CA VAL A 28 1.94 -7.32 -22.13
C VAL A 28 0.73 -7.94 -21.45
N GLU A 29 0.90 -8.40 -20.22
CA GLU A 29 -0.18 -8.92 -19.39
C GLU A 29 -0.31 -8.03 -18.14
N PRO A 30 -1.47 -7.38 -17.91
CA PRO A 30 -1.66 -6.58 -16.70
C PRO A 30 -1.67 -7.51 -15.48
N LEU A 31 -0.85 -7.17 -14.49
CA LEU A 31 -0.88 -7.84 -13.21
C LEU A 31 -2.03 -7.31 -12.34
N PRO A 32 -2.56 -8.12 -11.40
CA PRO A 32 -3.51 -7.64 -10.41
C PRO A 32 -2.92 -6.42 -9.70
N GLN A 33 -3.66 -5.32 -9.68
CA GLN A 33 -3.22 -4.12 -8.97
C GLN A 33 -2.95 -4.48 -7.51
N CYS A 34 -1.72 -4.25 -7.06
CA CYS A 34 -1.42 -4.32 -5.65
C CYS A 34 -2.16 -3.15 -5.00
N ARG A 35 -3.25 -3.46 -4.28
CA ARG A 35 -3.95 -2.45 -3.50
C ARG A 35 -3.04 -2.07 -2.34
N PRO A 36 -2.89 -0.77 -2.05
CA PRO A 36 -2.10 -0.36 -0.91
C PRO A 36 -2.68 -0.99 0.36
N THR A 37 -1.78 -1.44 1.22
CA THR A 37 -2.10 -2.00 2.53
C THR A 37 -2.84 -0.97 3.40
N LEU A 38 -3.53 -1.42 4.44
CA LEU A 38 -4.16 -0.49 5.39
C LEU A 38 -3.13 0.46 6.02
N ALA A 39 -1.92 -0.04 6.28
CA ALA A 39 -0.83 0.78 6.79
C ALA A 39 -0.42 1.89 5.80
N GLU A 40 -0.26 1.58 4.51
CA GLU A 40 0.06 2.57 3.49
C GLU A 40 -1.08 3.59 3.30
N ARG A 41 -2.33 3.14 3.37
CA ARG A 41 -3.50 4.02 3.21
C ARG A 41 -3.76 4.94 4.38
N PHE A 42 -3.44 4.50 5.60
CA PHE A 42 -3.71 5.24 6.83
C PHE A 42 -2.45 5.80 7.49
N GLY A 43 -1.30 5.80 6.79
CA GLY A 43 -0.02 6.28 7.31
C GLY A 43 -0.10 7.68 7.92
N ASP A 44 -0.88 8.59 7.33
CA ASP A 44 -1.06 9.96 7.82
C ASP A 44 -1.84 10.04 9.16
N VAL A 45 -2.61 9.00 9.49
CA VAL A 45 -3.46 8.94 10.69
C VAL A 45 -2.83 8.07 11.78
N ILE A 46 -2.07 7.05 11.39
CA ILE A 46 -1.41 6.14 12.34
C ILE A 46 -0.45 6.94 13.22
N GLY A 47 -0.72 6.98 14.52
CA GLY A 47 0.13 7.67 15.50
C GLY A 47 0.05 9.19 15.47
N CYS A 48 -0.95 9.79 14.80
CA CYS A 48 -1.07 11.25 14.71
C CYS A 48 -1.48 11.92 16.04
N VAL A 49 -1.98 11.15 17.02
CA VAL A 49 -2.34 11.64 18.36
C VAL A 49 -1.39 11.06 19.39
N SER A 50 -0.64 11.92 20.08
CA SER A 50 0.44 11.53 20.99
C SER A 50 0.05 11.36 22.45
N ASP A 51 -1.14 11.81 22.85
CA ASP A 51 -1.60 11.85 24.25
C ASP A 51 -2.74 10.87 24.55
N LEU A 52 -2.91 9.84 23.71
CA LEU A 52 -3.93 8.80 23.94
C LEU A 52 -3.53 7.83 25.06
N PRO A 53 -4.50 7.35 25.85
CA PRO A 53 -4.31 6.22 26.76
C PRO A 53 -3.78 4.98 26.02
N GLN A 54 -2.93 4.20 26.68
CA GLN A 54 -2.35 2.97 26.10
C GLN A 54 -3.43 1.93 25.74
N ASP A 55 -4.56 1.95 26.45
CA ASP A 55 -5.71 1.06 26.26
C ASP A 55 -6.83 1.70 25.44
N MET A 56 -6.58 2.81 24.75
CA MET A 56 -7.60 3.56 23.99
C MET A 56 -8.31 2.68 22.93
N ALA A 57 -7.58 1.79 22.26
CA ALA A 57 -8.18 0.93 21.22
C ALA A 57 -9.18 -0.08 21.81
N GLU A 58 -8.82 -0.68 22.95
CA GLU A 58 -9.65 -1.67 23.65
C GLU A 58 -10.84 -1.00 24.35
N ASN A 59 -10.63 0.17 24.95
CA ASN A 59 -11.59 0.89 25.76
C ASN A 59 -12.12 2.17 25.09
N HIS A 60 -12.22 2.19 23.76
CA HIS A 60 -12.59 3.40 23.02
C HIS A 60 -13.96 3.97 23.45
N ASP A 61 -14.95 3.11 23.74
CA ASP A 61 -16.25 3.55 24.23
C ASP A 61 -16.17 4.23 25.61
N HIS A 62 -15.26 3.79 26.49
CA HIS A 62 -15.06 4.43 27.79
C HIS A 62 -14.57 5.87 27.62
N TYR A 63 -13.58 6.07 26.75
CA TYR A 63 -12.98 7.38 26.55
C TYR A 63 -13.81 8.32 25.68
N ILE A 64 -14.56 7.81 24.71
CA ILE A 64 -15.39 8.61 23.80
C ILE A 64 -16.80 8.83 24.36
N HIS A 65 -17.36 7.83 25.04
CA HIS A 65 -18.77 7.81 25.43
C HIS A 65 -19.02 7.65 26.94
N GLY A 66 -17.97 7.45 27.75
CA GLY A 66 -18.07 7.36 29.21
C GLY A 66 -18.65 6.03 29.74
N THR A 67 -18.66 4.98 28.92
CA THR A 67 -19.09 3.64 29.36
C THR A 67 -18.07 3.01 30.32
N PRO A 68 -18.43 2.00 31.12
CA PRO A 68 -17.43 1.23 31.89
C PRO A 68 -16.40 0.58 30.95
N LYS A 69 -15.14 0.47 31.42
CA LYS A 69 -14.10 -0.31 30.73
C LYS A 69 -14.50 -1.78 30.61
N GLN A 70 -14.07 -2.42 29.52
CA GLN A 70 -14.29 -3.86 29.28
C GLN A 70 -13.13 -4.70 29.79
#